data_AF-A0A7S0SWE6-F1
#
_entry.id   AF-A0A7S0SWE6-F1
#
_cell.length_a   1.000
_cell.length_b   1.000
_cell.length_c   1.000
_cell.angle_alpha   90.00
_cell.angle_beta   90.00
_cell.angle_gamma   90.00
#
_symmetry.space_group_name_H-M   'P 1'
#
loop_
_entity.id
_entity.type
_entity.pdbx_description
1 polymer ?
#
loop_
_entity_poly.entity_id
_entity_poly.type
_entity_poly.pdbx_seq_one_letter_code
_entity_poly.pdbx_strand_id
1 'polypeptide(L)'
;AARAKFVQQYGCTAWTDKALAEVCRHSPLVEMGAGRGQWQRALTRAGADVLAFDNCSALPGGSHPSQDTSMVGDVKRGDERKLSSWRVRRARPKRTLLCVYPEGDLLERCLAHYDGEVLLFVGEGRGG
;
A
#
# COMPACT_ATOMS: atom_id res chain seq x y z
N ALA A 1 19.43 16.35 -1.66
CA ALA A 1 19.17 15.89 -3.05
C ALA A 1 18.88 14.39 -3.14
N ALA A 2 19.75 13.50 -2.63
CA ALA A 2 19.58 12.03 -2.75
C ALA A 2 18.30 11.49 -2.09
N ARG A 3 17.98 11.91 -0.85
CA ARG A 3 16.76 11.49 -0.13
C ARG A 3 15.46 11.86 -0.89
N ALA A 4 15.41 13.05 -1.47
CA ALA A 4 14.23 13.51 -2.21
C ALA A 4 13.98 12.64 -3.45
N LYS A 5 15.05 12.29 -4.19
CA LYS A 5 14.97 11.37 -5.34
C LYS A 5 14.52 9.97 -4.91
N PHE A 6 15.05 9.46 -3.79
CA PHE A 6 14.64 8.19 -3.22
C PHE A 6 13.15 8.17 -2.89
N VAL A 7 12.65 9.17 -2.15
CA VAL A 7 11.24 9.27 -1.76
C VAL A 7 10.32 9.44 -2.96
N GLN A 8 10.77 10.17 -3.98
CA GLN A 8 10.02 10.32 -5.23
C GLN A 8 9.90 8.98 -5.97
N GLN A 9 10.97 8.18 -6.01
CA GLN A 9 11.01 6.92 -6.75
C GLN A 9 10.34 5.77 -5.98
N TYR A 10 10.60 5.64 -4.69
CA TYR A 10 10.28 4.47 -3.89
C TYR A 10 9.27 4.72 -2.76
N GLY A 11 9.07 5.98 -2.37
CA GLY A 11 8.37 6.30 -1.12
C GLY A 11 9.29 6.13 0.09
N CYS A 12 8.79 5.55 1.19
CA CYS A 12 9.57 5.37 2.41
C CYS A 12 10.54 4.18 2.34
N THR A 13 10.24 3.18 1.50
CA THR A 13 11.01 1.93 1.41
C THR A 13 11.23 1.54 -0.05
N ALA A 14 12.47 1.26 -0.44
CA ALA A 14 12.80 0.75 -1.76
C ALA A 14 12.54 -0.75 -1.88
N TRP A 15 12.37 -1.21 -3.11
CA TRP A 15 12.24 -2.62 -3.45
C TRP A 15 13.43 -3.10 -4.27
N THR A 16 13.63 -4.42 -4.25
CA THR A 16 14.45 -5.13 -5.23
C THR A 16 13.54 -5.92 -6.18
N ASP A 17 14.05 -6.36 -7.32
CA ASP A 17 13.28 -7.20 -8.25
C ASP A 17 12.84 -8.51 -7.59
N LYS A 18 13.66 -9.08 -6.70
CA LYS A 18 13.30 -10.28 -5.91
C LYS A 18 12.13 -10.00 -4.97
N ALA A 19 12.13 -8.84 -4.30
CA ALA A 19 11.03 -8.46 -3.41
C ALA A 19 9.72 -8.25 -4.19
N LEU A 20 9.78 -7.55 -5.33
CA LEU A 20 8.60 -7.39 -6.19
C LEU A 20 8.09 -8.75 -6.70
N ALA A 21 8.99 -9.61 -7.18
CA ALA A 21 8.63 -10.93 -7.68
C ALA A 21 7.96 -11.77 -6.59
N GLU A 22 8.48 -11.75 -5.37
CA GLU A 22 7.86 -12.45 -4.24
C GLU A 22 6.47 -11.90 -3.94
N VAL A 23 6.31 -10.58 -3.78
CA VAL A 23 5.01 -9.96 -3.51
C VAL A 23 3.99 -10.25 -4.63
N CYS A 24 4.41 -10.24 -5.89
CA CYS A 24 3.53 -10.57 -7.03
C CYS A 24 2.97 -12.01 -6.99
N ARG A 25 3.69 -12.98 -6.39
CA ARG A 25 3.22 -14.37 -6.27
C ARG A 25 1.98 -14.49 -5.38
N HIS A 26 1.72 -13.50 -4.53
CA HIS A 26 0.57 -13.46 -3.61
C HIS A 26 -0.59 -12.61 -4.15
N SER A 27 -0.54 -12.21 -5.42
CA SER A 27 -1.63 -11.49 -6.09
C SER A 27 -2.92 -12.35 -6.13
N PRO A 28 -4.13 -11.76 -5.94
CA PRO A 28 -4.44 -10.33 -5.89
C PRO A 28 -4.09 -9.68 -4.55
N LEU A 29 -3.68 -8.40 -4.57
CA LEU A 29 -3.20 -7.64 -3.41
C LEU A 29 -4.19 -6.55 -3.00
N VAL A 30 -4.25 -6.25 -1.70
CA VAL A 30 -4.80 -5.00 -1.17
C VAL A 30 -3.72 -4.28 -0.37
N GLU A 31 -3.27 -3.13 -0.85
CA GLU A 31 -2.24 -2.31 -0.20
C GLU A 31 -2.92 -1.25 0.69
N MET A 32 -2.52 -1.17 1.95
CA MET A 32 -3.00 -0.16 2.89
C MET A 32 -1.86 0.75 3.34
N GLY A 33 -2.10 2.07 3.33
CA GLY A 33 -1.03 3.05 3.57
C GLY A 33 -0.13 3.23 2.35
N ALA A 34 -0.69 3.15 1.14
CA ALA A 34 0.08 3.15 -0.12
C ALA A 34 0.79 4.49 -0.44
N GLY A 35 0.55 5.53 0.36
CA GLY A 35 1.02 6.88 0.13
C GLY A 35 0.63 7.38 -1.26
N ARG A 36 1.63 7.74 -2.08
CA ARG A 36 1.41 8.18 -3.46
C ARG A 36 1.35 7.03 -4.48
N GLY A 37 1.55 5.77 -4.06
CA GLY A 37 1.39 4.59 -4.92
C GLY A 37 2.64 4.15 -5.68
N GLN A 38 3.84 4.42 -5.16
CA GLN A 38 5.10 3.95 -5.77
C GLN A 38 5.14 2.42 -5.86
N TRP A 39 4.84 1.72 -4.76
CA TRP A 39 4.76 0.25 -4.71
C TRP A 39 3.59 -0.27 -5.54
N GLN A 40 2.39 0.30 -5.38
CA GLN A 40 1.24 0.00 -6.24
C GLN A 40 1.61 0.01 -7.73
N ARG A 41 2.23 1.10 -8.22
CA ARG A 41 2.61 1.23 -9.64
C ARG A 41 3.65 0.17 -10.03
N ALA A 42 4.65 -0.06 -9.20
CA ALA A 42 5.71 -1.02 -9.47
C ALA A 42 5.15 -2.46 -9.57
N LEU A 43 4.32 -2.86 -8.61
CA LEU A 43 3.68 -4.18 -8.57
C LEU A 43 2.70 -4.38 -9.73
N THR A 44 1.89 -3.38 -10.06
CA THR A 44 1.00 -3.46 -11.23
C THR A 44 1.77 -3.57 -12.54
N ARG A 45 2.89 -2.84 -12.70
CA ARG A 45 3.78 -3.02 -13.86
C ARG A 45 4.44 -4.39 -13.92
N ALA A 46 4.65 -5.03 -12.76
CA ALA A 46 5.13 -6.40 -12.65
C ALA A 46 4.01 -7.46 -12.79
N GLY A 47 2.77 -7.05 -13.10
CA GLY A 47 1.66 -7.95 -13.42
C GLY A 47 0.71 -8.27 -12.25
N ALA A 48 0.90 -7.68 -11.07
CA ALA A 48 -0.02 -7.90 -9.96
C ALA A 48 -1.33 -7.10 -10.10
N ASP A 49 -2.45 -7.73 -9.74
CA ASP A 49 -3.70 -7.05 -9.42
C ASP A 49 -3.58 -6.40 -8.03
N VAL A 50 -3.64 -5.07 -7.96
CA VAL A 50 -3.47 -4.30 -6.71
C VAL A 50 -4.63 -3.34 -6.52
N LEU A 51 -5.30 -3.43 -5.37
CA LEU A 51 -6.17 -2.36 -4.87
C LEU A 51 -5.43 -1.61 -3.76
N ALA A 52 -5.06 -0.36 -3.99
CA ALA A 52 -4.33 0.44 -3.02
C ALA A 52 -5.21 1.51 -2.38
N PHE A 53 -5.05 1.71 -1.08
CA PHE A 53 -5.73 2.74 -0.31
C PHE A 53 -4.77 3.55 0.57
N ASP A 54 -5.06 4.84 0.71
CA ASP A 54 -4.37 5.74 1.62
C ASP A 54 -5.32 6.83 2.14
N ASN A 55 -5.13 7.24 3.40
CA ASN A 55 -5.96 8.27 4.03
C ASN A 55 -5.34 9.68 3.95
N CYS A 56 -4.11 9.78 3.43
CA CYS A 56 -3.31 10.98 3.23
C CYS A 56 -3.04 11.82 4.47
N SER A 57 -3.29 11.28 5.67
CA SER A 57 -3.12 12.00 6.94
C SER A 57 -1.66 12.30 7.27
N ALA A 58 -0.72 11.47 6.80
CA ALA A 58 0.71 11.60 7.01
C ALA A 58 1.46 12.26 5.83
N LEU A 59 0.77 12.66 4.75
CA LEU A 59 1.40 13.38 3.65
C LEU A 59 1.63 14.86 4.04
N PRO A 60 2.77 15.48 3.67
CA PRO A 60 3.00 16.90 3.92
C PRO A 60 1.84 17.74 3.36
N GLY A 61 1.12 18.45 4.24
CA GLY A 61 -0.04 19.26 3.87
C GLY A 61 -1.41 18.72 4.35
N GLY A 62 -1.48 17.52 4.93
CA GLY A 62 -2.65 17.00 5.67
C GLY A 62 -3.97 16.89 4.88
N SER A 63 -3.92 17.17 3.59
CA SER A 63 -5.08 17.30 2.71
C SER A 63 -4.94 16.30 1.59
N HIS A 64 -5.95 15.45 1.40
CA HIS A 64 -6.00 14.57 0.24
C HIS A 64 -5.99 15.45 -1.03
N PRO A 65 -5.03 15.25 -1.94
CA PRO A 65 -5.03 16.03 -3.14
C PRO A 65 -6.08 15.47 -4.11
N SER A 66 -7.31 15.95 -4.00
CA SER A 66 -8.29 15.75 -5.08
C SER A 66 -7.91 16.56 -6.34
N GLN A 67 -6.86 17.40 -6.28
CA GLN A 67 -6.35 18.20 -7.38
C GLN A 67 -4.79 18.24 -7.51
N ASP A 68 -4.03 17.55 -6.65
CA ASP A 68 -2.55 17.51 -6.79
C ASP A 68 -2.17 16.36 -7.73
N THR A 69 -1.39 16.68 -8.75
CA THR A 69 -0.91 15.78 -9.80
C THR A 69 0.24 14.88 -9.31
N SER A 70 0.47 14.80 -8.00
CA SER A 70 1.61 14.13 -7.37
C SER A 70 1.40 12.63 -7.12
N MET A 71 0.19 12.10 -7.30
CA MET A 71 -0.07 10.66 -7.22
C MET A 71 0.68 9.91 -8.31
N VAL A 72 1.44 8.89 -7.91
CA VAL A 72 2.28 8.09 -8.79
C VAL A 72 1.51 6.87 -9.33
N GLY A 73 0.66 6.27 -8.49
CA GLY A 73 -0.16 5.09 -8.81
C GLY A 73 -1.68 5.32 -8.70
N ASP A 74 -2.47 4.29 -9.04
CA ASP A 74 -3.93 4.23 -8.77
C ASP A 74 -4.17 3.88 -7.30
N VAL A 75 -4.07 4.89 -6.44
CA VAL A 75 -4.39 4.80 -5.01
C VAL A 75 -5.71 5.51 -4.75
N LYS A 76 -6.63 4.79 -4.10
CA LYS A 76 -7.96 5.29 -3.75
C LYS A 76 -7.96 5.86 -2.34
N ARG A 77 -8.73 6.91 -2.10
CA ARG A 77 -8.93 7.42 -0.74
C ARG A 77 -9.59 6.35 0.14
N GLY A 78 -8.98 6.08 1.28
CA GLY A 78 -9.54 5.16 2.26
C GLY A 78 -8.59 4.83 3.38
N ASP A 79 -9.14 4.25 4.44
CA ASP A 79 -8.43 3.70 5.58
C ASP A 79 -8.75 2.20 5.70
N GLU A 80 -8.35 1.58 6.82
CA GLU A 80 -8.52 0.14 7.07
C GLU A 80 -9.96 -0.35 6.85
N ARG A 81 -10.97 0.52 7.02
CA ARG A 81 -12.38 0.14 6.86
C ARG A 81 -12.70 -0.29 5.43
N LYS A 82 -11.86 0.07 4.45
CA LYS A 82 -11.97 -0.43 3.06
C LYS A 82 -11.72 -1.93 2.94
N LEU A 83 -11.00 -2.56 3.87
CA LEU A 83 -10.80 -4.01 3.88
C LEU A 83 -12.14 -4.76 4.03
N SER A 84 -13.10 -4.18 4.77
CA SER A 84 -14.45 -4.74 4.90
C SER A 84 -15.37 -4.45 3.70
N SER A 85 -14.93 -3.67 2.71
CA SER A 85 -15.75 -3.30 1.56
C SER A 85 -15.96 -4.46 0.58
N TRP A 86 -17.11 -4.46 -0.10
CA TRP A 86 -17.43 -5.47 -1.11
C TRP A 86 -16.35 -5.59 -2.20
N ARG A 87 -15.72 -4.48 -2.61
CA ARG A 87 -14.67 -4.50 -3.64
C ARG A 87 -13.44 -5.31 -3.23
N VAL A 88 -13.06 -5.28 -1.96
CA VAL A 88 -11.93 -6.07 -1.44
C VAL A 88 -12.39 -7.52 -1.20
N ARG A 89 -13.54 -7.71 -0.54
CA ARG A 89 -14.02 -9.04 -0.10
C ARG A 89 -14.55 -9.93 -1.23
N ARG A 90 -14.93 -9.38 -2.38
CA ARG A 90 -15.45 -10.17 -3.52
C ARG A 90 -14.39 -11.00 -4.24
N ALA A 91 -13.11 -10.70 -4.05
CA ALA A 91 -12.04 -11.42 -4.73
C ALA A 91 -12.00 -12.90 -4.31
N ARG A 92 -11.74 -13.79 -5.28
CA ARG A 92 -11.54 -15.23 -5.06
C ARG A 92 -10.31 -15.66 -5.86
N PRO A 93 -9.20 -16.06 -5.21
CA PRO A 93 -8.98 -16.09 -3.75
C PRO A 93 -9.03 -14.70 -3.10
N LYS A 94 -9.13 -14.65 -1.76
CA LYS A 94 -9.12 -13.38 -1.03
C LYS A 94 -7.81 -12.63 -1.30
N ARG A 95 -7.86 -11.30 -1.29
CA ARG A 95 -6.67 -10.47 -1.53
C ARG A 95 -5.70 -10.60 -0.37
N THR A 96 -4.42 -10.72 -0.66
CA THR A 96 -3.33 -10.62 0.32
C THR A 96 -3.21 -9.18 0.80
N LEU A 97 -3.14 -8.96 2.12
CA LEU A 97 -2.89 -7.65 2.70
C LEU A 97 -1.42 -7.27 2.53
N LEU A 98 -1.14 -6.11 1.96
CA LEU A 98 0.20 -5.53 1.86
C LEU A 98 0.27 -4.23 2.66
N CYS A 99 1.21 -4.16 3.60
CA CYS A 99 1.55 -2.94 4.32
C CYS A 99 3.04 -2.63 4.13
N VAL A 100 3.34 -1.48 3.53
CA VAL A 100 4.71 -1.03 3.28
C VAL A 100 5.03 0.15 4.18
N TYR A 101 5.98 -0.04 5.11
CA TYR A 101 6.39 0.96 6.09
C TYR A 101 5.18 1.57 6.83
N PRO A 102 4.30 0.77 7.44
CA PRO A 102 3.16 1.31 8.18
C PRO A 102 3.66 2.11 9.40
N GLU A 103 3.03 3.26 9.64
CA GLU A 103 3.31 4.10 10.81
C GLU A 103 2.15 4.02 11.82
N GLY A 104 2.48 4.17 13.11
CA GLY A 104 1.49 4.14 14.20
C GLY A 104 0.75 2.80 14.29
N ASP A 105 -0.55 2.87 14.51
CA ASP A 105 -1.47 1.74 14.70
C ASP A 105 -2.13 1.25 13.40
N LEU A 106 -1.65 1.68 12.22
CA LEU A 106 -2.26 1.32 10.94
C LEU A 106 -2.35 -0.20 10.75
N LEU A 107 -1.28 -0.94 11.03
CA LEU A 107 -1.27 -2.38 10.83
C LEU A 107 -2.26 -3.09 11.77
N GLU A 108 -2.29 -2.70 13.04
CA GLU A 108 -3.23 -3.23 14.03
C GLU A 108 -4.69 -3.01 13.58
N ARG A 109 -5.02 -1.78 13.15
CA ARG A 109 -6.32 -1.45 12.60
C ARG A 109 -6.64 -2.26 11.35
N CYS A 110 -5.67 -2.50 10.46
CA CYS A 110 -5.88 -3.35 9.29
C CYS A 110 -6.24 -4.79 9.68
N LEU A 111 -5.49 -5.38 10.63
CA LEU A 111 -5.72 -6.74 11.08
C LEU A 111 -7.10 -6.93 11.73
N ALA A 112 -7.64 -5.91 12.39
CA ALA A 112 -9.00 -5.92 12.93
C ALA A 112 -10.09 -6.01 11.85
N HIS A 113 -9.82 -5.53 10.63
CA HIS A 113 -10.77 -5.50 9.50
C HIS A 113 -10.49 -6.54 8.41
N TYR A 114 -9.28 -7.10 8.38
CA TYR A 114 -8.82 -8.02 7.36
C TYR A 114 -9.38 -9.43 7.61
N ASP A 115 -9.99 -10.02 6.57
CA ASP A 115 -10.56 -11.36 6.66
C ASP A 115 -9.85 -12.38 5.76
N GLY A 116 -8.70 -12.02 5.18
CA GLY A 116 -7.86 -12.92 4.40
C GLY A 116 -6.84 -13.67 5.24
N GLU A 117 -5.96 -14.42 4.57
CA GLU A 117 -5.06 -15.37 5.22
C GLU A 117 -3.60 -14.91 5.23
N VAL A 118 -3.22 -14.01 4.33
CA VAL A 118 -1.82 -13.64 4.09
C VAL A 118 -1.63 -12.14 4.31
N LEU A 119 -0.67 -11.81 5.17
CA LEU A 119 -0.11 -10.47 5.32
C LEU A 119 1.31 -10.47 4.76
N LEU A 120 1.59 -9.51 3.89
CA LEU A 120 2.94 -9.11 3.50
C LEU A 120 3.26 -7.78 4.16
N PHE A 121 4.29 -7.79 5.00
CA PHE A 121 4.79 -6.62 5.70
C PHE A 121 6.18 -6.28 5.18
N VAL A 122 6.39 -5.03 4.77
CA VAL A 122 7.64 -4.59 4.14
C VAL A 122 8.20 -3.35 4.84
N GLY A 123 9.47 -3.41 5.21
CA GLY A 123 10.15 -2.35 5.96
C GLY A 123 9.89 -2.49 7.46
N GLU A 124 10.29 -1.47 8.22
CA GLU A 124 10.11 -1.43 9.67
C GLU A 124 9.79 0.02 10.08
N GLY A 125 8.63 0.21 10.72
CA GLY A 125 8.36 1.41 11.50
C GLY A 125 9.08 1.34 12.85
N ARG A 126 9.04 2.40 13.66
CA ARG A 126 9.32 2.23 15.10
C ARG A 126 8.29 1.28 15.68
N GLY A 127 8.68 0.06 16.02
CA GLY A 127 7.84 -0.92 16.73
C GLY A 127 7.79 -2.31 16.13
N GLY A 128 8.17 -2.49 14.86
CA GLY A 128 8.01 -3.79 14.18
C GLY A 128 6.53 -4.13 13.99
#